data_AF-A0A7W1SUB7-F1
#
_entry.id   AF-A0A7W1SUB7-F1
#
_cell.length_a   1.000
_cell.length_b   1.000
_cell.length_c   1.000
_cell.angle_alpha   90.00
_cell.angle_beta   90.00
_cell.angle_gamma   90.00
#
_symmetry.space_group_name_H-M   'P 1'
#
loop_
_entity.id
_entity.type
_entity.pdbx_description
1 polymer ?
#
loop_
_entity_poly.entity_id
_entity_poly.type
_entity_poly.pdbx_seq_one_letter_code
_entity_poly.pdbx_strand_id
1 'polypeptide(L)'
;MTGIDERARRSRAHLFSGIAALVIAVIAVPAFGWLAGLAMAVVGVGNLLAMRDVRRDGEIAPASRALIVVGGLGFAALCVLLAIRAFHA
;
A
#
# COMPACT_ATOMS: atom_id res chain seq x y z
N MET A 1 17.32 10.62 22.77
CA MET A 1 16.58 10.33 21.52
C MET A 1 15.14 10.07 21.89
N THR A 2 14.33 11.12 21.84
CA THR A 2 13.01 11.19 22.47
C THR A 2 11.93 10.68 21.50
N GLY A 3 10.85 10.07 21.99
CA GLY A 3 9.84 9.36 21.18
C GLY A 3 9.14 10.18 20.07
N ILE A 4 9.42 11.49 19.98
CA ILE A 4 8.98 12.38 18.90
C ILE A 4 9.71 12.05 17.59
N ASP A 5 11.00 11.70 17.66
CA ASP A 5 11.80 11.32 16.48
C ASP A 5 11.31 10.01 15.87
N GLU A 6 10.92 9.05 16.71
CA GLU A 6 10.42 7.74 16.27
C GLU A 6 9.05 7.85 15.59
N ARG A 7 8.14 8.69 16.12
CA ARG A 7 6.85 8.98 15.48
C ARG A 7 7.04 9.68 14.13
N ALA A 8 7.95 10.65 14.04
CA ALA A 8 8.27 11.33 12.80
C ALA A 8 8.87 10.37 11.75
N ARG A 9 9.74 9.45 12.18
CA ARG A 9 10.36 8.42 11.34
C ARG A 9 9.32 7.44 10.79
N ARG A 10 8.41 6.92 11.63
CA ARG A 10 7.31 6.04 11.17
C ARG A 10 6.35 6.74 10.22
N SER A 11 5.95 7.98 10.53
CA SER A 11 5.09 8.77 9.64
C SER A 11 5.71 8.95 8.26
N ARG A 12 7.01 9.26 8.18
CA ARG A 12 7.74 9.36 6.89
C ARG A 12 7.81 8.02 6.16
N ALA A 13 8.00 6.91 6.87
CA ALA A 13 8.04 5.58 6.26
C ALA A 13 6.69 5.20 5.60
N HIS A 14 5.56 5.50 6.25
CA HIS A 14 4.23 5.30 5.66
C HIS A 14 3.98 6.20 4.44
N LEU A 15 4.48 7.43 4.47
CA LEU A 15 4.43 8.35 3.31
C LEU A 15 5.19 7.79 2.11
N PHE A 16 6.45 7.39 2.31
CA PHE A 16 7.28 6.80 1.26
C PHE A 16 6.66 5.50 0.72
N SER A 17 6.16 4.65 1.61
CA SER A 17 5.49 3.40 1.21
C SER A 17 4.19 3.66 0.44
N GLY A 18 3.40 4.66 0.82
CA GLY A 18 2.18 5.06 0.11
C GLY A 18 2.46 5.62 -1.28
N ILE A 19 3.48 6.48 -1.41
CA ILE A 19 3.91 7.02 -2.70
C ILE A 19 4.46 5.89 -3.59
N ALA A 20 5.29 5.00 -3.05
CA ALA A 20 5.81 3.85 -3.78
C ALA A 20 4.68 2.95 -4.30
N ALA A 21 3.67 2.67 -3.46
CA ALA A 21 2.50 1.89 -3.87
C ALA A 21 1.70 2.58 -5.01
N LEU A 22 1.54 3.91 -4.96
CA LEU A 22 0.91 4.68 -6.04
C LEU A 22 1.72 4.64 -7.34
N VAL A 23 3.05 4.74 -7.26
CA VAL A 23 3.92 4.60 -8.44
C VAL A 23 3.79 3.20 -9.04
N ILE A 24 3.82 2.16 -8.21
CA ILE A 24 3.61 0.78 -8.67
C ILE A 24 2.21 0.62 -9.26
N ALA A 25 1.17 1.26 -8.71
CA ALA A 25 -0.17 1.24 -9.27
C ALA A 25 -0.20 1.73 -10.72
N VAL A 26 0.46 2.85 -11.00
CA VAL A 26 0.52 3.41 -12.36
C VAL A 26 1.27 2.48 -13.31
N ILE A 27 2.40 1.91 -12.88
CA ILE A 27 3.22 0.99 -13.68
C ILE A 27 2.51 -0.37 -13.88
N ALA A 28 1.70 -0.80 -12.91
CA ALA A 28 0.97 -2.06 -12.96
C ALA A 28 -0.16 -2.04 -14.00
N VAL A 29 -0.72 -0.88 -14.35
CA VAL A 29 -1.80 -0.79 -15.35
C VAL A 29 -1.36 -1.34 -16.72
N PRO A 30 -0.24 -0.89 -17.34
CA PRO A 30 0.21 -1.45 -18.61
C PRO A 30 0.76 -2.88 -18.50
N ALA A 31 1.29 -3.28 -17.34
CA ALA A 31 1.93 -4.59 -17.16
C ALA A 31 0.95 -5.72 -16.81
N PHE A 32 -0.06 -5.43 -16.00
CA PHE A 32 -0.94 -6.42 -15.35
C PHE A 32 -2.43 -6.09 -15.48
N GLY A 33 -2.78 -4.96 -16.10
CA GLY A 33 -4.15 -4.51 -16.29
C GLY A 33 -4.69 -3.66 -15.13
N TRP A 34 -5.88 -3.10 -15.33
CA TRP A 34 -6.46 -2.08 -14.45
C TRP A 34 -6.72 -2.56 -13.00
N LEU A 35 -7.00 -3.85 -12.82
CA LEU A 35 -7.28 -4.48 -11.52
C LEU A 35 -6.07 -4.44 -10.58
N ALA A 36 -4.87 -4.69 -11.11
CA ALA A 36 -3.63 -4.63 -10.33
C ALA A 36 -3.29 -3.19 -9.94
N GLY A 37 -3.50 -2.25 -10.86
CA GLY A 37 -3.38 -0.82 -10.58
C GLY A 37 -4.33 -0.36 -9.48
N LEU A 38 -5.60 -0.79 -9.53
CA LEU A 38 -6.59 -0.40 -8.51
C LEU A 38 -6.26 -0.97 -7.13
N ALA A 39 -5.80 -2.23 -7.04
CA ALA A 39 -5.37 -2.83 -5.78
C ALA A 39 -4.21 -2.05 -5.13
N MET A 40 -3.20 -1.67 -5.92
CA MET A 40 -2.07 -0.86 -5.42
C MET A 40 -2.46 0.58 -5.09
N ALA A 41 -3.42 1.17 -5.80
CA ALA A 41 -3.97 2.47 -5.44
C ALA A 41 -4.65 2.43 -4.07
N VAL A 42 -5.41 1.36 -3.77
CA VAL A 42 -6.03 1.16 -2.44
C VAL A 42 -4.97 1.03 -1.34
N VAL A 43 -3.87 0.30 -1.59
CA VAL A 43 -2.72 0.23 -0.66
C VAL A 43 -2.10 1.61 -0.44
N GLY A 44 -1.86 2.36 -1.52
CA GLY A 44 -1.28 3.70 -1.47
C GLY A 44 -2.13 4.66 -0.65
N VAL A 45 -3.45 4.67 -0.88
CA VAL A 45 -4.40 5.48 -0.11
C VAL A 45 -4.43 5.04 1.36
N GLY A 46 -4.47 3.74 1.65
CA GLY A 46 -4.41 3.21 3.01
C GLY A 46 -3.15 3.64 3.78
N ASN A 47 -2.00 3.65 3.13
CA ASN A 47 -0.74 4.12 3.70
C ASN A 47 -0.72 5.64 3.95
N LEU A 48 -1.31 6.44 3.06
CA LEU A 48 -1.43 7.88 3.25
C LEU A 48 -2.39 8.24 4.39
N LEU A 49 -3.47 7.47 4.56
CA LEU A 49 -4.38 7.60 5.70
C LEU A 49 -3.69 7.18 7.01
N ALA A 50 -3.01 6.03 7.02
CA ALA A 50 -2.22 5.59 8.17
C ALA A 50 -1.14 6.62 8.58
N MET A 51 -0.52 7.29 7.60
CA MET A 51 0.43 8.37 7.85
C MET A 51 -0.21 9.58 8.56
N ARG A 52 -1.44 9.94 8.17
CA ARG A 52 -2.23 10.98 8.82
C ARG A 52 -2.63 10.58 10.25
N ASP A 53 -3.08 9.35 10.45
CA ASP A 53 -3.53 8.84 11.75
C ASP A 53 -2.37 8.78 12.74
N VAL A 54 -1.21 8.23 12.34
CA VAL A 54 0.01 8.19 13.17
C VAL A 54 0.48 9.59 13.54
N ARG A 55 0.31 10.56 12.65
CA ARG A 55 0.69 11.95 12.89
C ARG A 55 -0.27 12.68 13.83
N ARG A 56 -1.55 12.30 13.84
CA ARG A 56 -2.60 12.97 14.64
C ARG A 56 -2.78 12.32 16.00
N ASP A 57 -2.87 10.99 16.05
CA ASP A 57 -3.30 10.22 17.21
C ASP A 57 -2.18 9.33 17.76
N GLY A 58 -1.07 9.17 17.03
CA GLY A 58 0.05 8.31 17.41
C GLY A 58 -0.18 6.83 17.15
N GLU A 59 -1.37 6.45 16.68
CA GLU A 59 -1.76 5.08 16.33
C GLU A 59 -2.38 5.04 14.92
N ILE A 60 -2.35 3.86 14.28
CA ILE A 60 -2.94 3.65 12.95
C ILE A 60 -4.42 3.28 13.14
N ALA A 61 -5.34 4.01 12.49
CA ALA A 61 -6.75 3.66 12.55
C ALA A 61 -7.00 2.25 11.94
N PRO A 62 -7.92 1.46 12.50
CA PRO A 62 -8.21 0.11 12.03
C PRO A 62 -8.67 0.09 10.56
N ALA A 63 -9.37 1.13 10.11
CA ALA A 63 -9.78 1.29 8.71
C ALA A 63 -8.58 1.43 7.75
N SER A 64 -7.59 2.26 8.12
CA SER A 64 -6.35 2.45 7.35
C SER A 64 -5.54 1.16 7.27
N ARG A 65 -5.49 0.41 8.38
CA ARG A 65 -4.85 -0.91 8.42
C ARG A 65 -5.56 -1.93 7.54
N ALA A 66 -6.90 -1.94 7.56
CA ALA A 66 -7.71 -2.83 6.72
C ALA A 66 -7.48 -2.54 5.22
N LEU A 67 -7.42 -1.28 4.82
CA LEU A 67 -7.15 -0.88 3.43
C LEU A 67 -5.79 -1.37 2.93
N ILE A 68 -4.74 -1.25 3.77
CA ILE A 68 -3.39 -1.75 3.43
C ILE A 68 -3.40 -3.27 3.28
N VAL A 69 -4.04 -3.99 4.21
CA VAL A 69 -4.09 -5.47 4.18
C VAL A 69 -4.90 -5.96 2.98
N VAL A 70 -6.10 -5.44 2.75
CA VAL A 70 -6.98 -5.87 1.66
C VAL A 70 -6.36 -5.55 0.31
N GLY A 71 -5.81 -4.34 0.14
CA GLY A 71 -5.13 -3.96 -1.10
C GLY A 71 -3.88 -4.82 -1.36
N GLY A 72 -3.08 -5.09 -0.31
CA GLY A 72 -1.87 -5.90 -0.43
C GLY A 72 -2.18 -7.36 -0.74
N LEU A 73 -3.18 -7.96 -0.08
CA LEU A 73 -3.63 -9.32 -0.35
C LEU A 73 -4.19 -9.45 -1.78
N GLY A 74 -5.00 -8.47 -2.21
CA GLY A 74 -5.59 -8.45 -3.55
C GLY A 74 -4.53 -8.37 -4.64
N PHE A 75 -3.50 -7.52 -4.46
CA PHE A 75 -2.38 -7.45 -5.40
C PHE A 75 -1.56 -8.75 -5.42
N ALA A 76 -1.25 -9.33 -4.25
CA ALA A 76 -0.51 -10.58 -4.17
C ALA A 76 -1.27 -11.74 -4.86
N ALA A 77 -2.58 -11.85 -4.64
CA ALA A 77 -3.42 -12.85 -5.30
C ALA A 77 -3.44 -12.68 -6.83
N LEU A 78 -3.52 -11.45 -7.33
CA LEU A 78 -3.41 -11.13 -8.75
C LEU A 78 -2.05 -11.54 -9.34
N CYS A 79 -0.95 -11.23 -8.66
CA CYS A 79 0.39 -11.65 -9.09
C CYS A 79 0.52 -13.18 -9.17
N VAL A 80 -0.01 -13.91 -8.19
CA VAL A 80 -0.01 -15.38 -8.19
C VAL A 80 -0.84 -15.93 -9.36
N LEU A 81 -2.04 -15.40 -9.59
CA LEU A 81 -2.89 -15.79 -10.72
C LEU A 81 -2.22 -15.55 -12.07
N LEU A 82 -1.55 -14.41 -12.24
CA LEU A 82 -0.83 -14.08 -13.47
C LEU A 82 0.42 -14.94 -13.66
N ALA A 83 1.14 -15.25 -12.58
CA ALA A 83 2.26 -16.20 -12.63
C ALA A 83 1.78 -17.59 -13.08
N ILE A 84 0.70 -18.11 -12.48
CA ILE A 84 0.10 -19.39 -12.86
C ILE A 84 -0.29 -19.38 -14.34
N ARG A 85 -0.95 -18.31 -14.81
CA ARG A 85 -1.31 -18.14 -16.23
C ARG A 85 -0.08 -18.16 -17.14
N ALA A 86 1.01 -17.52 -16.75
CA ALA A 86 2.24 -17.49 -17.54
C ALA A 86 2.96 -18.84 -17.62
N PHE A 87 2.90 -19.67 -16.57
CA PHE A 87 3.48 -21.02 -16.58
C PHE A 87 2.59 -22.07 -17.27
N HIS A 88 1.31 -21.76 -17.48
CA HIS A 88 0.35 -22.62 -18.17
C HIS A 88 0.09 -22.20 -19.63
N ALA A 89 0.73 -21.13 -20.12
CA ALA A 89 0.67 -20.65 -21.50
C ALA A 89 1.83 -21.21 -22.33
#